data_AF-A0AAP7A0Q7-F1
#
_entry.id   AF-A0AAP7A0Q7-F1
#
_cell.length_a   1.000
_cell.length_b   1.000
_cell.length_c   1.000
_cell.angle_alpha   90.00
_cell.angle_beta   90.00
_cell.angle_gamma   90.00
#
_symmetry.space_group_name_H-M   'P 1'
#
loop_
_entity.id
_entity.type
_entity.pdbx_description
1 polymer ?
#
loop_
_entity_poly.entity_id
_entity_poly.type
_entity_poly.pdbx_seq_one_letter_code
_entity_poly.pdbx_strand_id
1 'polypeptide(L)'
;MKYAKKAAVVATGIAMLFGTANMTEAFAIQTTNISAQEMETTKTPAVGKEAVEAAKAELSQKVRGTNGENTGDTYLLYVSDPSLNGGSAFLYYLDMFKFTNYDDYLKQAAKLQGPVLQKPEGLPEGYKFENGNIQPPIAKNLKEFQQEVKAEAEAQGKSVHYKKFEWNEMGEINLTFANGKDNLEMQVVHKLGRNTASSGYRYMKSTEVDAEQGKKIPGLVRNKLIWSDQDHLYSITTNPGNPLTKDDLIKFAETAVKK
;
A
#
# COMPACT_ATOMS: atom_id res chain seq x y z
N MET A 1 38.52 10.45 39.00
CA MET A 1 37.05 10.24 38.98
C MET A 1 36.63 9.90 37.56
N LYS A 2 36.08 8.70 37.37
CA LYS A 2 35.60 8.18 36.09
C LYS A 2 34.13 8.57 35.93
N TYR A 3 33.79 9.27 34.85
CA TYR A 3 32.42 9.28 34.34
C TYR A 3 32.46 9.08 32.83
N ALA A 4 32.31 7.82 32.44
CA ALA A 4 32.03 7.42 31.07
C ALA A 4 30.60 7.87 30.71
N LYS A 5 30.45 8.76 29.74
CA LYS A 5 29.15 8.99 29.09
C LYS A 5 29.06 8.03 27.90
N LYS A 6 28.25 6.99 28.09
CA LYS A 6 27.81 6.07 27.03
C LYS A 6 27.06 6.87 25.98
N ALA A 7 27.58 6.89 24.75
CA ALA A 7 26.80 7.34 23.60
C ALA A 7 25.72 6.29 23.32
N ALA A 8 24.46 6.63 23.60
CA ALA A 8 23.33 5.81 23.18
C ALA A 8 23.15 5.99 21.67
N VAL A 9 23.59 4.99 20.90
CA VAL A 9 23.21 4.86 19.49
C VAL A 9 21.75 4.39 19.49
N VAL A 10 20.81 5.32 19.30
CA VAL A 10 19.42 4.97 19.02
C VAL A 10 19.33 4.55 17.56
N ALA A 11 19.60 3.27 17.31
CA ALA A 11 19.33 2.62 16.04
C ALA A 11 17.81 2.55 15.84
N THR A 12 17.23 3.59 15.24
CA THR A 12 15.81 3.58 14.84
C THR A 12 15.73 2.91 13.48
N GLY A 13 15.69 1.58 13.49
CA GLY A 13 15.41 0.77 12.30
C GLY A 13 13.98 1.02 11.84
N ILE A 14 13.82 1.46 10.59
CA ILE A 14 12.53 1.42 9.90
C ILE A 14 12.44 0.02 9.29
N ALA A 15 11.88 -0.90 10.07
CA ALA A 15 11.44 -2.20 9.57
C ALA A 15 10.24 -1.96 8.64
N MET A 16 10.37 -2.36 7.38
CA MET A 16 9.25 -2.45 6.46
C MET A 16 8.31 -3.57 6.93
N LEU A 17 7.09 -3.19 7.29
CA LEU A 17 5.99 -4.09 7.63
C LEU A 17 5.49 -4.75 6.34
N PHE A 18 6.06 -5.90 6.00
CA PHE A 18 5.36 -6.92 5.24
C PHE A 18 4.83 -7.95 6.24
N GLY A 19 3.53 -7.89 6.53
CA GLY A 19 2.85 -8.88 7.33
C GLY A 19 2.69 -10.17 6.54
N THR A 20 3.49 -11.19 6.85
CA THR A 20 3.13 -12.59 6.62
C THR A 20 2.75 -13.19 7.98
N ALA A 21 1.45 -13.37 8.20
CA ALA A 21 0.96 -14.10 9.36
C ALA A 21 1.06 -15.60 9.08
N ASN A 22 2.12 -16.22 9.59
CA ASN A 22 2.10 -17.63 9.99
C ASN A 22 2.10 -17.65 11.52
N MET A 23 0.99 -18.06 12.14
CA MET A 23 0.94 -18.42 13.55
C MET A 23 0.08 -19.68 13.68
N THR A 24 0.76 -20.82 13.73
CA THR A 24 0.31 -22.05 14.39
C THR A 24 0.64 -21.96 15.88
N GLU A 25 -0.36 -22.21 16.74
CA GLU A 25 -0.31 -22.85 18.07
C GLU A 25 -1.56 -22.42 18.87
N ALA A 26 -2.55 -23.30 19.00
CA ALA A 26 -2.73 -24.25 20.11
C ALA A 26 -3.37 -23.60 21.34
N PHE A 27 -4.69 -23.76 21.47
CA PHE A 27 -5.38 -23.68 22.76
C PHE A 27 -6.11 -25.00 23.00
N ALA A 28 -5.70 -25.68 24.07
CA ALA A 28 -6.35 -26.85 24.63
C ALA A 28 -7.75 -26.49 25.12
N ILE A 29 -8.76 -27.26 24.73
CA ILE A 29 -10.10 -27.20 25.34
C ILE A 29 -10.20 -28.33 26.35
N GLN A 30 -10.25 -27.95 27.63
CA GLN A 30 -10.76 -28.82 28.69
C GLN A 30 -12.26 -29.05 28.47
N THR A 31 -12.65 -30.31 28.55
CA THR A 31 -14.02 -30.79 28.60
C THR A 31 -14.78 -30.27 29.83
N THR A 32 -16.03 -29.85 29.65
CA THR A 32 -17.11 -30.07 30.63
C THR A 32 -18.48 -29.93 29.95
N ASN A 33 -19.29 -30.98 30.07
CA ASN A 33 -20.67 -31.04 29.64
C ASN A 33 -21.58 -30.25 30.59
N ILE A 34 -22.45 -29.37 30.08
CA ILE A 34 -23.76 -29.07 30.69
C ILE A 34 -24.81 -28.87 29.59
N SER A 35 -26.00 -29.42 29.84
CA SER A 35 -27.15 -29.63 28.96
C SER A 35 -27.96 -28.38 28.59
N ALA A 36 -28.48 -28.41 27.36
CA ALA A 36 -29.77 -27.92 26.85
C ALA A 36 -30.53 -26.80 27.59
N GLN A 37 -30.73 -25.68 26.88
CA GLN A 37 -32.06 -25.06 26.75
C GLN A 37 -32.11 -24.23 25.46
N GLU A 38 -33.12 -24.51 24.63
CA GLU A 38 -33.41 -23.81 23.38
C GLU A 38 -33.73 -22.34 23.65
N MET A 39 -32.89 -21.45 23.13
CA MET A 39 -33.32 -20.12 22.75
C MET A 39 -33.31 -20.08 21.23
N GLU A 40 -34.46 -19.73 20.67
CA GLU A 40 -34.68 -19.46 19.26
C GLU A 40 -33.87 -18.21 18.89
N THR A 41 -32.55 -18.38 18.75
CA THR A 41 -31.68 -17.38 18.12
C THR A 41 -32.07 -17.38 16.65
N THR A 42 -32.60 -16.26 16.16
CA THR A 42 -32.60 -15.89 14.75
C THR A 42 -31.27 -16.32 14.14
N LYS A 43 -31.26 -17.47 13.46
CA LYS A 43 -30.08 -18.01 12.83
C LYS A 43 -29.70 -17.01 11.75
N THR A 44 -28.61 -16.29 11.97
CA THR A 44 -27.84 -15.67 10.88
C THR A 44 -27.78 -16.70 9.75
N PRO A 45 -28.17 -16.35 8.51
CA PRO A 45 -28.17 -17.29 7.40
C PRO A 45 -26.80 -17.97 7.35
N ALA A 46 -26.77 -19.31 7.37
CA ALA A 46 -25.53 -20.06 7.26
C ALA A 46 -24.79 -19.53 6.02
N VAL A 47 -23.61 -18.96 6.24
CA VAL A 47 -22.82 -18.38 5.16
C VAL A 47 -22.42 -19.53 4.25
N GLY A 48 -23.07 -19.65 3.11
CA GLY A 48 -22.73 -20.67 2.13
C GLY A 48 -21.35 -20.38 1.59
N LYS A 49 -20.39 -21.30 1.76
CA LYS A 49 -19.06 -21.21 1.14
C LYS A 49 -19.15 -20.86 -0.36
N GLU A 50 -20.15 -21.38 -1.05
CA GLU A 50 -20.45 -21.08 -2.45
C GLU A 50 -20.74 -19.59 -2.70
N ALA A 51 -21.49 -18.93 -1.82
CA ALA A 51 -21.80 -17.50 -1.96
C ALA A 51 -20.54 -16.63 -1.80
N VAL A 52 -19.66 -17.00 -0.87
CA VAL A 52 -18.37 -16.33 -0.68
C VAL A 52 -17.50 -16.48 -1.92
N GLU A 53 -17.33 -17.71 -2.43
CA GLU A 53 -16.52 -17.95 -3.63
C GLU A 53 -17.11 -17.31 -4.89
N ALA A 54 -18.44 -17.29 -5.03
CA ALA A 54 -19.12 -16.59 -6.12
C ALA A 54 -18.84 -15.07 -6.06
N ALA A 55 -18.94 -14.45 -4.87
CA ALA A 55 -18.63 -13.03 -4.69
C ALA A 55 -17.16 -12.73 -5.00
N LYS A 56 -16.22 -13.58 -4.55
CA LYS A 56 -14.79 -13.45 -4.87
C LYS A 56 -14.53 -13.54 -6.38
N ALA A 57 -15.19 -14.46 -7.08
CA ALA A 57 -15.07 -14.61 -8.52
C ALA A 57 -15.64 -13.39 -9.27
N GLU A 58 -16.82 -12.90 -8.85
CA GLU A 58 -17.44 -11.71 -9.43
C GLU A 58 -16.54 -10.47 -9.25
N LEU A 59 -16.05 -10.22 -8.03
CA LEU A 59 -15.15 -9.10 -7.75
C LEU A 59 -13.85 -9.18 -8.53
N SER A 60 -13.27 -10.38 -8.65
CA SER A 60 -12.07 -10.62 -9.46
C SER A 60 -12.30 -10.25 -10.93
N GLN A 61 -13.48 -10.52 -11.48
CA GLN A 61 -13.84 -10.13 -12.84
C GLN A 61 -14.05 -8.61 -12.95
N LYS A 62 -14.76 -7.99 -11.99
CA LYS A 62 -14.98 -6.54 -11.99
C LYS A 62 -13.67 -5.74 -12.01
N VAL A 63 -12.70 -6.10 -11.16
CA VAL A 63 -11.43 -5.36 -11.08
C VAL A 63 -10.52 -5.60 -12.29
N ARG A 64 -10.58 -6.78 -12.92
CA ARG A 64 -9.81 -7.07 -14.15
C ARG A 64 -10.30 -6.32 -15.38
N GLY A 65 -11.50 -5.73 -15.32
CA GLY A 65 -12.13 -5.04 -16.43
C GLY A 65 -12.46 -5.95 -17.62
N THR A 66 -12.99 -5.36 -18.69
CA THR A 66 -13.15 -6.02 -19.99
C THR A 66 -11.87 -5.83 -20.81
N ASN A 67 -11.35 -6.90 -21.41
CA ASN A 67 -10.16 -6.86 -22.29
C ASN A 67 -8.85 -6.35 -21.64
N GLY A 68 -8.76 -6.36 -20.30
CA GLY A 68 -7.55 -5.95 -19.58
C GLY A 68 -7.35 -4.44 -19.47
N GLU A 69 -8.40 -3.65 -19.68
CA GLU A 69 -8.40 -2.22 -19.36
C GLU A 69 -8.28 -2.03 -17.83
N ASN A 70 -7.35 -1.18 -17.39
CA ASN A 70 -7.25 -0.84 -15.98
C ASN A 70 -8.46 0.02 -15.59
N THR A 71 -9.29 -0.51 -14.71
CA THR A 71 -10.49 0.19 -14.22
C THR A 71 -10.12 1.21 -13.14
N GLY A 72 -9.05 0.94 -12.39
CA GLY A 72 -8.75 1.65 -11.13
C GLY A 72 -9.81 1.39 -10.05
N ASP A 73 -10.70 0.42 -10.27
CA ASP A 73 -11.76 0.10 -9.34
C ASP A 73 -11.20 -0.65 -8.14
N THR A 74 -11.77 -0.36 -6.98
CA THR A 74 -11.48 -1.09 -5.75
C THR A 74 -12.79 -1.45 -5.08
N TYR A 75 -12.86 -2.66 -4.57
CA TYR A 75 -14.00 -3.19 -3.82
C TYR A 75 -13.52 -3.78 -2.50
N LEU A 76 -14.37 -3.66 -1.49
CA LEU A 76 -14.20 -4.34 -0.22
C LEU A 76 -15.29 -5.40 -0.07
N LEU A 77 -14.86 -6.65 0.03
CA LEU A 77 -15.70 -7.78 0.41
C LEU A 77 -15.78 -7.86 1.94
N TYR A 78 -16.99 -7.98 2.47
CA TYR A 78 -17.28 -8.36 3.85
C TYR A 78 -17.88 -9.77 3.89
N VAL A 79 -17.37 -10.59 4.81
CA VAL A 79 -17.86 -11.93 5.12
C VAL A 79 -18.06 -12.03 6.62
N SER A 80 -19.28 -12.32 7.07
CA SER A 80 -19.61 -12.38 8.49
C SER A 80 -18.93 -13.54 9.23
N ASP A 81 -18.57 -14.60 8.51
CA ASP A 81 -17.73 -15.70 9.01
C ASP A 81 -16.29 -15.59 8.43
N PRO A 82 -15.32 -15.09 9.21
CA PRO A 82 -13.94 -14.94 8.75
C PRO A 82 -13.27 -16.25 8.31
N SER A 83 -13.72 -17.41 8.81
CA SER A 83 -13.12 -18.70 8.46
C SER A 83 -13.29 -19.03 6.96
N LEU A 84 -14.34 -18.50 6.33
CA LEU A 84 -14.60 -18.64 4.89
C LEU A 84 -13.79 -17.65 4.02
N ASN A 85 -13.08 -16.73 4.67
CA ASN A 85 -12.30 -15.68 4.02
C ASN A 85 -10.88 -15.59 4.60
N GLY A 86 -10.25 -16.75 4.80
CA GLY A 86 -8.84 -16.82 5.20
C GLY A 86 -8.56 -16.26 6.59
N GLY A 87 -9.55 -16.25 7.48
CA GLY A 87 -9.45 -15.70 8.83
C GLY A 87 -9.73 -14.21 8.96
N SER A 88 -10.11 -13.52 7.87
CA SER A 88 -10.46 -12.09 7.87
C SER A 88 -11.93 -11.87 7.54
N ALA A 89 -12.61 -10.96 8.25
CA ALA A 89 -13.95 -10.52 7.85
C ALA A 89 -13.94 -9.70 6.55
N PHE A 90 -12.78 -9.21 6.13
CA PHE A 90 -12.63 -8.27 5.02
C PHE A 90 -11.59 -8.72 4.01
N LEU A 91 -11.86 -8.53 2.71
CA LEU A 91 -10.90 -8.75 1.63
C LEU A 91 -11.03 -7.64 0.57
N TYR A 92 -9.90 -6.99 0.26
CA TYR A 92 -9.85 -5.99 -0.80
C TYR A 92 -9.59 -6.63 -2.15
N TYR A 93 -10.37 -6.20 -3.15
CA TYR A 93 -10.14 -6.44 -4.56
C TYR A 93 -9.79 -5.10 -5.17
N LEU A 94 -8.56 -4.94 -5.64
CA LEU A 94 -8.11 -3.67 -6.21
C LEU A 94 -7.51 -3.91 -7.59
N ASP A 95 -7.85 -3.00 -8.50
CA ASP A 95 -7.05 -2.72 -9.68
C ASP A 95 -6.47 -1.31 -9.54
N MET A 96 -5.25 -1.15 -10.02
CA MET A 96 -4.54 0.11 -9.99
C MET A 96 -4.43 0.63 -11.41
N PHE A 97 -4.50 1.94 -11.60
CA PHE A 97 -4.17 2.49 -12.91
C PHE A 97 -2.70 2.20 -13.19
N LYS A 98 -2.39 1.50 -14.29
CA LYS A 98 -1.01 1.26 -14.75
C LYS A 98 -0.80 1.95 -16.09
N PHE A 99 0.38 2.51 -16.26
CA PHE A 99 0.74 3.31 -17.42
C PHE A 99 2.06 2.86 -17.98
N THR A 100 2.13 2.72 -19.30
CA THR A 100 3.36 2.57 -20.08
C THR A 100 3.67 3.84 -20.89
N ASN A 101 2.75 4.81 -20.88
CA ASN A 101 2.88 6.12 -21.50
C ASN A 101 2.79 7.23 -20.44
N TYR A 102 3.72 8.17 -20.47
CA TYR A 102 3.83 9.23 -19.46
C TYR A 102 2.70 10.27 -19.56
N ASP A 103 2.26 10.62 -20.77
CA ASP A 103 1.20 11.60 -20.97
C ASP A 103 -0.15 11.06 -20.49
N ASP A 104 -0.41 9.76 -20.67
CA ASP A 104 -1.62 9.13 -20.16
C ASP A 104 -1.65 9.07 -18.64
N TYR A 105 -0.49 8.82 -18.02
CA TYR A 105 -0.32 8.99 -16.57
C TYR A 105 -0.68 10.42 -16.14
N LEU A 106 -0.10 11.44 -16.78
CA LEU A 106 -0.34 12.84 -16.42
C LEU A 106 -1.82 13.22 -16.58
N LYS A 107 -2.48 12.78 -17.66
CA LYS A 107 -3.92 13.00 -17.87
C LYS A 107 -4.76 12.38 -16.76
N GLN A 108 -4.40 11.18 -16.27
CA GLN A 108 -5.16 10.53 -15.21
C GLN A 108 -4.86 11.15 -13.85
N ALA A 109 -3.59 11.45 -13.54
CA ALA A 109 -3.20 12.10 -12.30
C ALA A 109 -3.85 13.49 -12.14
N ALA A 110 -3.98 14.25 -13.25
CA ALA A 110 -4.62 15.57 -13.24
C ALA A 110 -6.13 15.56 -12.93
N LYS A 111 -6.79 14.39 -12.96
CA LYS A 111 -8.20 14.25 -12.56
C LYS A 111 -8.37 14.00 -11.06
N LEU A 112 -7.27 13.70 -10.37
CA LEU A 112 -7.28 13.29 -8.96
C LEU A 112 -6.82 14.46 -8.08
N GLN A 113 -7.37 14.52 -6.87
CA GLN A 113 -6.89 15.41 -5.82
C GLN A 113 -5.57 14.88 -5.25
N GLY A 114 -4.69 15.80 -4.85
CA GLY A 114 -3.39 15.50 -4.26
C GLY A 114 -2.22 15.80 -5.20
N PRO A 115 -0.98 15.55 -4.73
CA PRO A 115 0.23 15.90 -5.47
C PRO A 115 0.40 15.03 -6.73
N VAL A 116 0.93 15.64 -7.79
CA VAL A 116 1.24 14.95 -9.05
C VAL A 116 2.75 14.84 -9.17
N LEU A 117 3.25 13.62 -9.36
CA LEU A 117 4.67 13.40 -9.66
C LEU A 117 4.97 13.81 -11.10
N GLN A 118 6.07 14.53 -11.29
CA GLN A 118 6.52 14.99 -12.59
C GLN A 118 7.88 14.40 -12.93
N LYS A 119 8.19 14.29 -14.22
CA LYS A 119 9.54 14.03 -14.66
C LYS A 119 10.43 15.17 -14.14
N PRO A 120 11.45 14.89 -13.31
CA PRO A 120 12.27 15.94 -12.75
C PRO A 120 13.02 16.72 -13.83
N GLU A 121 13.20 18.02 -13.61
CA GLU A 121 14.06 18.84 -14.46
C GLU A 121 15.51 18.43 -14.30
N GLY A 122 16.28 18.44 -15.41
CA GLY A 122 17.69 18.07 -15.40
C GLY A 122 17.96 16.57 -15.29
N LEU A 123 16.95 15.71 -15.39
CA LEU A 123 17.15 14.26 -15.48
C LEU A 123 18.08 13.93 -16.66
N PRO A 124 19.20 13.21 -16.47
CA PRO A 124 20.19 13.00 -17.52
C PRO A 124 19.61 12.35 -18.77
N GLU A 125 20.21 12.68 -19.91
CA GLU A 125 19.86 12.07 -21.19
C GLU A 125 19.97 10.53 -21.10
N GLY A 126 18.99 9.85 -21.69
CA GLY A 126 18.88 8.38 -21.67
C GLY A 126 17.85 7.85 -20.68
N TYR A 127 17.53 8.58 -19.60
CA TYR A 127 16.43 8.19 -18.72
C TYR A 127 15.08 8.45 -19.39
N LYS A 128 14.32 7.37 -19.62
CA LYS A 128 12.99 7.40 -20.23
C LYS A 128 11.96 6.84 -19.26
N PHE A 129 10.74 7.37 -19.32
CA PHE A 129 9.62 6.79 -18.58
C PHE A 129 9.42 5.34 -19.02
N GLU A 130 9.43 4.42 -18.05
CA GLU A 130 9.26 2.99 -18.28
C GLU A 130 7.85 2.56 -17.91
N ASN A 131 7.39 2.95 -16.72
CA ASN A 131 6.06 2.64 -16.23
C ASN A 131 5.64 3.58 -15.10
N GLY A 132 4.35 3.61 -14.80
CA GLY A 132 3.80 4.26 -13.63
C GLY A 132 2.54 3.59 -13.14
N ASN A 133 2.18 3.82 -11.88
CA ASN A 133 0.88 3.42 -11.34
C ASN A 133 0.31 4.44 -10.37
N ILE A 134 -1.03 4.46 -10.27
CA ILE A 134 -1.78 5.23 -9.28
C ILE A 134 -2.72 4.26 -8.55
N GLN A 135 -2.68 4.27 -7.23
CA GLN A 135 -3.53 3.45 -6.35
C GLN A 135 -4.47 4.33 -5.52
N PRO A 136 -5.66 3.81 -5.15
CA PRO A 136 -6.59 4.51 -4.28
C PRO A 136 -6.07 4.67 -2.84
N PRO A 137 -6.58 5.66 -2.08
CA PRO A 137 -6.18 5.95 -0.71
C PRO A 137 -6.79 4.98 0.31
N ILE A 138 -6.65 3.67 0.07
CA ILE A 138 -7.26 2.61 0.90
C ILE A 138 -6.76 2.72 2.33
N ALA A 139 -5.45 2.85 2.53
CA ALA A 139 -4.87 2.87 3.88
C ALA A 139 -5.35 4.06 4.73
N LYS A 140 -5.62 5.20 4.10
CA LYS A 140 -6.16 6.41 4.75
C LYS A 140 -7.62 6.22 5.20
N ASN A 141 -8.41 5.45 4.44
CA ASN A 141 -9.86 5.29 4.65
C ASN A 141 -10.25 3.89 5.15
N LEU A 142 -9.26 3.08 5.55
CA LEU A 142 -9.42 1.65 5.80
C LEU A 142 -10.50 1.35 6.83
N LYS A 143 -10.47 2.06 7.96
CA LYS A 143 -11.34 1.76 9.11
C LYS A 143 -12.77 2.22 8.85
N GLU A 144 -12.93 3.44 8.36
CA GLU A 144 -14.21 4.05 8.06
C GLU A 144 -14.95 3.23 6.99
N PHE A 145 -14.25 2.86 5.92
CA PHE A 145 -14.85 2.08 4.84
C PHE A 145 -15.22 0.66 5.28
N GLN A 146 -14.40 0.00 6.11
CA GLN A 146 -14.76 -1.29 6.69
C GLN A 146 -16.00 -1.23 7.58
N GLN A 147 -16.13 -0.18 8.40
CA GLN A 147 -17.30 0.03 9.25
C GLN A 147 -18.57 0.26 8.43
N GLU A 148 -18.48 1.07 7.38
CA GLU A 148 -19.58 1.34 6.46
C GLU A 148 -20.07 0.06 5.77
N VAL A 149 -19.17 -0.72 5.14
CA VAL A 149 -19.54 -1.95 4.43
C VAL A 149 -20.16 -2.98 5.37
N LYS A 150 -19.63 -3.10 6.58
CA LYS A 150 -20.20 -3.98 7.60
C LYS A 150 -21.60 -3.52 8.04
N ALA A 151 -21.78 -2.24 8.32
CA ALA A 151 -23.07 -1.69 8.74
C ALA A 151 -24.15 -1.86 7.65
N GLU A 152 -23.80 -1.69 6.37
CA GLU A 152 -24.70 -1.97 5.26
C GLU A 152 -25.09 -3.45 5.18
N ALA A 153 -24.13 -4.35 5.37
CA ALA A 153 -24.40 -5.78 5.36
C ALA A 153 -25.36 -6.17 6.49
N GLU A 154 -25.13 -5.66 7.70
CA GLU A 154 -25.99 -5.88 8.88
C GLU A 154 -27.40 -5.32 8.67
N ALA A 155 -27.52 -4.09 8.17
CA ALA A 155 -28.82 -3.48 7.86
C ALA A 155 -29.62 -4.25 6.80
N GLN A 156 -28.92 -4.92 5.87
CA GLN A 156 -29.53 -5.75 4.82
C GLN A 156 -29.70 -7.21 5.22
N GLY A 157 -29.26 -7.62 6.43
CA GLY A 157 -29.27 -9.02 6.86
C GLY A 157 -28.37 -9.93 6.02
N LYS A 158 -27.34 -9.40 5.36
CA LYS A 158 -26.43 -10.13 4.47
C LYS A 158 -25.20 -10.63 5.22
N SER A 159 -24.89 -11.91 5.04
CA SER A 159 -23.65 -12.51 5.54
C SER A 159 -22.45 -12.37 4.59
N VAL A 160 -22.72 -12.06 3.32
CA VAL A 160 -21.72 -11.70 2.30
C VAL A 160 -22.19 -10.42 1.63
N HIS A 161 -21.36 -9.39 1.64
CA HIS A 161 -21.66 -8.10 1.01
C HIS A 161 -20.37 -7.50 0.44
N TYR A 162 -20.46 -6.72 -0.62
CA TYR A 162 -19.32 -5.96 -1.09
C TYR A 162 -19.74 -4.57 -1.52
N LYS A 163 -18.80 -3.63 -1.44
CA LYS A 163 -19.02 -2.24 -1.86
C LYS A 163 -17.83 -1.73 -2.66
N LYS A 164 -18.11 -0.95 -3.69
CA LYS A 164 -17.09 -0.20 -4.44
C LYS A 164 -16.58 0.96 -3.60
N PHE A 165 -15.26 1.10 -3.54
CA PHE A 165 -14.61 2.26 -2.96
C PHE A 165 -14.57 3.35 -4.03
N GLU A 166 -15.42 4.36 -3.88
CA GLU A 166 -15.40 5.54 -4.75
C GLU A 166 -14.29 6.49 -4.29
N TRP A 167 -13.42 6.90 -5.22
CA TRP A 167 -12.27 7.72 -4.88
C TRP A 167 -11.96 8.73 -5.98
N ASN A 168 -11.56 9.93 -5.57
CA ASN A 168 -11.13 11.02 -6.45
C ASN A 168 -9.83 11.68 -5.96
N GLU A 169 -9.19 11.11 -4.94
CA GLU A 169 -7.92 11.54 -4.36
C GLU A 169 -6.89 10.43 -4.60
N MET A 170 -5.66 10.78 -4.95
CA MET A 170 -4.58 9.80 -5.07
C MET A 170 -4.29 9.14 -3.70
N GLY A 171 -4.00 7.85 -3.69
CA GLY A 171 -3.49 7.16 -2.50
C GLY A 171 -1.98 6.98 -2.53
N GLU A 172 -1.51 6.43 -3.65
CA GLU A 172 -0.11 6.21 -3.94
C GLU A 172 0.13 6.44 -5.43
N ILE A 173 1.25 7.09 -5.77
CA ILE A 173 1.73 7.20 -7.15
C ILE A 173 3.16 6.69 -7.19
N ASN A 174 3.46 5.81 -8.14
CA ASN A 174 4.82 5.38 -8.45
C ASN A 174 5.14 5.67 -9.91
N LEU A 175 6.32 6.19 -10.19
CA LEU A 175 6.85 6.36 -11.55
C LEU A 175 8.25 5.75 -11.63
N THR A 176 8.54 5.05 -12.72
CA THR A 176 9.86 4.48 -13.00
C THR A 176 10.43 5.11 -14.27
N PHE A 177 11.67 5.59 -14.17
CA PHE A 177 12.47 6.04 -15.30
C PHE A 177 13.71 5.15 -15.41
N ALA A 178 14.03 4.66 -16.60
CA ALA A 178 15.14 3.74 -16.83
C ALA A 178 16.09 4.25 -17.92
N ASN A 179 17.38 3.95 -17.75
CA ASN A 179 18.46 4.16 -18.71
C ASN A 179 19.37 2.91 -18.72
N GLY A 180 19.10 1.98 -19.63
CA GLY A 180 19.80 0.70 -19.67
C GLY A 180 19.57 -0.10 -18.37
N LYS A 181 20.65 -0.35 -17.61
CA LYS A 181 20.59 -1.07 -16.33
C LYS A 181 20.22 -0.19 -15.13
N ASP A 182 20.26 1.13 -15.32
CA ASP A 182 20.08 2.10 -14.25
C ASP A 182 18.63 2.58 -14.24
N ASN A 183 18.05 2.72 -13.05
CA ASN A 183 16.69 3.20 -12.88
C ASN A 183 16.56 4.21 -11.73
N LEU A 184 15.55 5.06 -11.86
CA LEU A 184 15.11 6.03 -10.90
C LEU A 184 13.60 5.81 -10.68
N GLU A 185 13.22 5.52 -9.46
CA GLU A 185 11.82 5.33 -9.06
C GLU A 185 11.39 6.50 -8.17
N MET A 186 10.26 7.10 -8.48
CA MET A 186 9.65 8.16 -7.71
C MET A 186 8.37 7.65 -7.08
N GLN A 187 8.16 7.95 -5.81
CA GLN A 187 6.96 7.54 -5.10
C GLN A 187 6.41 8.71 -4.27
N VAL A 188 5.09 8.80 -4.21
CA VAL A 188 4.37 9.57 -3.20
C VAL A 188 3.25 8.71 -2.62
N VAL A 189 3.09 8.77 -1.30
CA VAL A 189 2.02 8.09 -0.55
C VAL A 189 1.43 9.04 0.49
N HIS A 190 0.18 8.82 0.88
CA HIS A 190 -0.33 9.43 2.10
C HIS A 190 0.47 9.00 3.32
N LYS A 191 0.67 9.94 4.24
CA LYS A 191 1.17 9.63 5.57
C LYS A 191 0.14 8.87 6.38
N LEU A 192 0.57 7.76 6.96
CA LEU A 192 -0.17 7.06 8.01
C LEU A 192 0.47 7.42 9.36
N GLY A 193 -0.26 8.13 10.22
CA GLY A 193 0.22 8.51 11.55
C GLY A 193 0.81 9.92 11.63
N ARG A 194 1.94 10.12 12.34
CA ARG A 194 2.40 11.46 12.79
C ARG A 194 2.52 12.47 11.63
N ASN A 195 1.76 13.55 11.76
CA ASN A 195 1.68 14.71 10.85
C ASN A 195 2.88 15.68 10.93
N THR A 196 3.96 15.32 11.62
CA THR A 196 5.13 16.22 11.65
C THR A 196 5.87 16.10 10.33
N ALA A 197 5.79 17.15 9.51
CA ALA A 197 6.64 17.30 8.33
C ALA A 197 8.12 17.13 8.73
N SER A 198 8.86 16.33 7.97
CA SER A 198 10.32 16.35 8.06
C SER A 198 10.79 17.55 7.26
N SER A 199 11.30 18.60 7.93
CA SER A 199 11.71 19.85 7.27
C SER A 199 12.97 19.73 6.38
N GLY A 200 13.38 18.52 6.00
CA GLY A 200 14.55 18.30 5.16
C GLY A 200 14.61 16.91 4.54
N TYR A 201 15.52 16.76 3.59
CA TYR A 201 15.78 15.51 2.88
C TYR A 201 16.57 14.52 3.74
N ARG A 202 16.08 13.29 3.85
CA ARG A 202 16.81 12.15 4.40
C ARG A 202 17.33 11.29 3.26
N TYR A 203 18.64 11.12 3.19
CA TYR A 203 19.29 10.24 2.21
C TYR A 203 19.84 8.99 2.91
N MET A 204 19.62 7.83 2.32
CA MET A 204 20.14 6.53 2.76
C MET A 204 20.81 5.85 1.57
N LYS A 205 22.02 5.33 1.75
CA LYS A 205 22.71 4.56 0.71
C LYS A 205 22.24 3.12 0.69
N SER A 206 22.31 2.48 -0.48
CA SER A 206 22.03 1.04 -0.60
C SER A 206 22.95 0.19 0.30
N THR A 207 24.17 0.64 0.57
CA THR A 207 25.16 -0.03 1.42
C THR A 207 24.85 0.03 2.92
N GLU A 208 23.90 0.87 3.34
CA GLU A 208 23.46 0.97 4.73
C GLU A 208 22.41 -0.09 5.09
N VAL A 209 21.90 -0.83 4.10
CA VAL A 209 20.96 -1.93 4.31
C VAL A 209 21.74 -3.15 4.80
N ASP A 210 21.25 -3.78 5.87
CA ASP A 210 21.81 -5.02 6.39
C ASP A 210 21.90 -6.08 5.29
N ALA A 211 23.04 -6.77 5.18
CA ALA A 211 23.30 -7.69 4.09
C ALA A 211 22.36 -8.91 4.09
N GLU A 212 21.98 -9.41 5.26
CA GLU A 212 21.05 -10.53 5.38
C GLU A 212 19.62 -10.10 5.03
N GLN A 213 19.23 -8.90 5.44
CA GLN A 213 17.97 -8.30 5.03
C GLN A 213 17.94 -8.00 3.52
N GLY A 214 19.05 -7.53 2.94
CA GLY A 214 19.19 -7.26 1.51
C GLY A 214 19.11 -8.51 0.65
N LYS A 215 19.64 -9.65 1.13
CA LYS A 215 19.46 -10.96 0.47
C LYS A 215 18.00 -11.41 0.47
N LYS A 216 17.30 -11.23 1.60
CA LYS A 216 15.89 -11.61 1.75
C LYS A 216 14.96 -10.72 0.92
N ILE A 217 15.28 -9.44 0.82
CA ILE A 217 14.45 -8.46 0.13
C ILE A 217 15.36 -7.57 -0.76
N PRO A 218 15.74 -8.06 -1.95
CA PRO A 218 16.66 -7.34 -2.85
C PRO A 218 16.20 -5.92 -3.20
N GLY A 219 14.89 -5.69 -3.31
CA GLY A 219 14.31 -4.38 -3.57
C GLY A 219 14.58 -3.32 -2.51
N LEU A 220 15.04 -3.70 -1.31
CA LEU A 220 15.42 -2.73 -0.26
C LEU A 220 16.81 -2.13 -0.49
N VAL A 221 17.67 -2.84 -1.22
CA VAL A 221 19.06 -2.45 -1.45
C VAL A 221 19.07 -1.38 -2.54
N ARG A 222 18.72 -0.15 -2.17
CA ARG A 222 18.60 1.00 -3.08
C ARG A 222 19.11 2.27 -2.40
N ASN A 223 19.62 3.21 -3.18
CA ASN A 223 19.82 4.56 -2.66
C ASN A 223 18.45 5.23 -2.56
N LYS A 224 18.17 5.96 -1.49
CA LYS A 224 16.84 6.49 -1.21
C LYS A 224 16.92 7.89 -0.63
N LEU A 225 16.32 8.86 -1.33
CA LEU A 225 16.02 10.18 -0.83
C LEU A 225 14.56 10.21 -0.39
N ILE A 226 14.28 10.66 0.83
CA ILE A 226 12.94 10.75 1.41
C ILE A 226 12.71 12.16 1.94
N TRP A 227 11.54 12.71 1.66
CA TRP A 227 11.07 13.95 2.28
C TRP A 227 9.57 13.88 2.45
N SER A 228 9.00 14.87 3.12
CA SER A 228 7.57 14.87 3.37
C SER A 228 7.00 16.26 3.55
N ASP A 229 5.73 16.44 3.18
CA ASP A 229 4.96 17.62 3.55
C ASP A 229 4.01 17.29 4.71
N GLN A 230 2.91 18.02 4.87
CA GLN A 230 1.96 17.77 5.94
C GLN A 230 1.28 16.39 5.81
N ASP A 231 0.90 16.01 4.60
CA ASP A 231 -0.06 14.92 4.34
C ASP A 231 0.56 13.76 3.53
N HIS A 232 1.73 13.98 2.93
CA HIS A 232 2.36 13.05 2.00
C HIS A 232 3.83 12.77 2.34
N LEU A 233 4.24 11.53 2.10
CA LEU A 233 5.63 11.08 2.11
C LEU A 233 6.08 10.87 0.66
N TYR A 234 7.22 11.43 0.31
CA TYR A 234 7.80 11.35 -1.02
C TYR A 234 9.13 10.62 -0.97
N SER A 235 9.46 9.92 -2.05
CA SER A 235 10.81 9.40 -2.23
C SER A 235 11.27 9.35 -3.68
N ILE A 236 12.58 9.44 -3.85
CA ILE A 236 13.29 9.09 -5.08
C ILE A 236 14.27 7.99 -4.72
N THR A 237 14.24 6.88 -5.45
CA THR A 237 15.17 5.77 -5.26
C THR A 237 15.92 5.42 -6.53
N THR A 238 17.15 4.96 -6.39
CA THR A 238 17.94 4.43 -7.51
C THR A 238 18.54 3.08 -7.15
N ASN A 239 18.77 2.24 -8.15
CA ASN A 239 19.48 0.98 -8.00
C ASN A 239 20.92 1.18 -7.43
N PRO A 240 21.52 0.15 -6.81
CA PRO A 240 22.92 0.18 -6.40
C PRO A 240 23.86 0.43 -7.57
N GLY A 241 24.88 1.27 -7.37
CA GLY A 241 25.86 1.61 -8.40
C GLY A 241 25.35 2.58 -9.48
N ASN A 242 24.12 3.10 -9.33
CA ASN A 242 23.59 4.14 -10.22
C ASN A 242 24.49 5.39 -10.19
N PRO A 243 24.76 6.04 -11.33
CA PRO A 243 25.63 7.22 -11.41
C PRO A 243 25.05 8.48 -10.74
N LEU A 244 23.74 8.53 -10.48
CA LEU A 244 23.08 9.66 -9.85
C LEU A 244 23.49 9.79 -8.37
N THR A 245 23.94 10.99 -8.00
CA THR A 245 24.40 11.30 -6.64
C THR A 245 23.26 11.77 -5.75
N LYS A 246 23.51 11.83 -4.43
CA LYS A 246 22.57 12.46 -3.47
C LYS A 246 22.15 13.87 -3.92
N ASP A 247 23.10 14.67 -4.38
CA ASP A 247 22.85 16.07 -4.75
C ASP A 247 21.99 16.16 -6.01
N ASP A 248 22.16 15.23 -6.96
CA ASP A 248 21.26 15.11 -8.12
C ASP A 248 19.84 14.78 -7.68
N LEU A 249 19.67 13.82 -6.76
CA LEU A 249 18.33 13.47 -6.27
C LEU A 249 17.66 14.63 -5.53
N ILE A 250 18.43 15.45 -4.80
CA ILE A 250 17.90 16.65 -4.13
C ILE A 250 17.39 17.66 -5.15
N LYS A 251 18.17 17.95 -6.21
CA LYS A 251 17.73 18.83 -7.30
C LYS A 251 16.49 18.30 -8.00
N PHE A 252 16.41 16.99 -8.23
CA PHE A 252 15.22 16.37 -8.80
C PHE A 252 14.01 16.52 -7.89
N ALA A 253 14.17 16.34 -6.58
CA ALA A 253 13.08 16.47 -5.63
C ALA A 253 12.45 17.88 -5.60
N GLU A 254 13.21 18.92 -5.91
CA GLU A 254 12.73 20.31 -6.00
C GLU A 254 11.73 20.54 -7.14
N THR A 255 11.77 19.73 -8.20
CA THR A 255 10.91 19.84 -9.39
C THR A 255 10.02 18.61 -9.62
N ALA A 256 10.21 17.56 -8.83
CA ALA A 256 9.54 16.27 -8.93
C ALA A 256 8.03 16.30 -8.60
N VAL A 257 7.53 17.35 -7.96
CA VAL A 257 6.17 17.38 -7.41
C VAL A 257 5.48 18.66 -7.81
N LYS A 258 4.37 18.53 -8.55
CA LYS A 258 3.40 19.60 -8.73
C LYS A 258 2.33 19.48 -7.64
N LYS A 259 2.17 20.56 -6.88
CA LYS A 259 1.12 20.70 -5.86
C LYS A 259 -0.15 21.29 -6.45
#